data_AF-A0AAD1TAB1-F1
#
_entry.id   AF-A0AAD1TAB1-F1
#
_cell.length_a   1.000
_cell.length_b   1.000
_cell.length_c   1.000
_cell.angle_alpha   90.00
_cell.angle_beta   90.00
_cell.angle_gamma   90.00
#
_symmetry.space_group_name_H-M   'P 1'
#
loop_
_entity.id
_entity.type
_entity.pdbx_description
1 polymer ?
#
loop_
_entity_poly.entity_id
_entity_poly.type
_entity_poly.pdbx_seq_one_letter_code
_entity_poly.pdbx_strand_id
1 'polypeptide(L)'
;MPLKSVSCLLINSGFKEEHLSDFKKELNNAVMKDMRSNKDHISQAVLAVDICMKENMYGYHGKRIMPFLKITMALPRLIAPAKRLLEQGLRFGCFPIHCYQAYEANIDFEIRFMVDNDIVGCNWIELPPGKYHIRKETDEGDSSKAKPIKVSLAQLEVDVNSADLISHAAEGEWQKIAPMRVLSFDIECAGRKGIFPEPDKDPVIQIANMVLRQGEKDPFIRNVFTLGSCSSIVGSQVLCFEREHDLLRAWAEFVLIIDPDIITGYNIQNFDLPYLINRAHNLKVQAFPFLGRIRSMKSVIKDSSFQSKQMGRRENKVINTEGRVQFDLLQVLLRDYKLRSYTLNAVSYHFLQEQKEDVQHSIITDLQNGNEQTRRRLAVYCLKDAYLPLRLLEKLMCVINYMEMARVTGVPLNYLLSRGQQIKVVSQLLRQAMKQDLVMPVVKSEGGEDYTGATVIEPVKGYYAVPIATLDFSSLYPSIMMAHNLCYTTLLQSGSAEKYGLNPEDFIKTPTGDHFVKASVRKGLLPEILENLLSARKRAKTELKKETDPFKQKVLDGRQLALKISANSVYGFTGAQVGKLPCLEISQVS
;
A
#
# COMPACT_ATOMS: atom_id res chain seq x y z
N MET A 1 23.20 1.10 3.86
CA MET A 1 22.01 1.74 3.25
C MET A 1 22.06 1.46 1.75
N PRO A 2 20.99 0.93 1.12
CA PRO A 2 20.96 0.78 -0.33
C PRO A 2 21.17 2.15 -1.00
N LEU A 3 22.05 2.19 -1.99
CA LEU A 3 22.39 3.39 -2.74
C LEU A 3 21.16 3.87 -3.53
N LYS A 4 20.89 5.17 -3.43
CA LYS A 4 19.61 5.81 -3.72
C LYS A 4 19.62 6.49 -5.08
N SER A 5 19.09 5.88 -6.12
CA SER A 5 19.06 6.51 -7.45
C SER A 5 17.66 6.98 -7.83
N VAL A 6 17.51 8.27 -8.16
CA VAL A 6 16.31 8.78 -8.81
C VAL A 6 16.66 9.81 -9.90
N SER A 7 15.93 9.66 -11.01
CA SER A 7 15.82 10.54 -12.18
C SER A 7 16.99 10.60 -13.14
N CYS A 8 16.96 9.63 -14.07
CA CYS A 8 17.43 9.75 -15.45
C CYS A 8 17.03 11.12 -16.03
N LEU A 9 17.98 12.01 -16.32
CA LEU A 9 17.73 13.24 -17.10
C LEU A 9 18.17 13.01 -18.53
N LEU A 10 17.39 13.42 -19.52
CA LEU A 10 17.83 13.31 -20.91
C LEU A 10 19.09 14.18 -21.12
N ILE A 11 20.16 13.56 -21.63
CA ILE A 11 21.44 14.23 -21.83
C ILE A 11 21.38 15.09 -23.11
N ASN A 12 21.92 16.32 -23.04
CA ASN A 12 22.03 17.21 -24.19
C ASN A 12 23.14 16.75 -25.18
N SER A 13 23.06 17.20 -26.43
CA SER A 13 24.14 17.02 -27.41
C SER A 13 25.44 17.67 -26.89
N GLY A 14 26.51 16.88 -26.80
CA GLY A 14 27.83 17.35 -26.38
C GLY A 14 28.18 17.18 -24.89
N PHE A 15 27.25 16.75 -24.04
CA PHE A 15 27.58 16.35 -22.67
C PHE A 15 28.25 14.96 -22.67
N LYS A 16 29.37 14.83 -21.96
CA LYS A 16 30.23 13.64 -21.91
C LYS A 16 30.58 13.28 -20.47
N GLU A 17 31.20 12.12 -20.26
CA GLU A 17 31.60 11.65 -18.93
C GLU A 17 32.50 12.62 -18.17
N GLU A 18 33.34 13.39 -18.87
CA GLU A 18 34.23 14.41 -18.29
C GLU A 18 33.47 15.52 -17.54
N HIS A 19 32.21 15.77 -17.89
CA HIS A 19 31.37 16.81 -17.28
C HIS A 19 30.61 16.33 -16.03
N LEU A 20 30.62 15.02 -15.72
CA LEU A 20 29.84 14.45 -14.61
C LEU A 20 30.27 15.02 -13.25
N SER A 21 31.57 15.21 -13.05
CA SER A 21 32.11 15.75 -11.80
C SER A 21 31.62 17.17 -11.53
N ASP A 22 31.69 18.04 -12.55
CA ASP A 22 31.25 19.44 -12.43
C ASP A 22 29.74 19.53 -12.24
N PHE A 23 28.97 18.75 -13.00
CA PHE A 23 27.52 18.68 -12.84
C PHE A 23 27.12 18.22 -11.44
N LYS A 24 27.75 17.14 -10.94
CA LYS A 24 27.52 16.62 -9.58
C LYS A 24 27.82 17.67 -8.52
N LYS A 25 28.96 18.36 -8.64
CA LYS A 25 29.38 19.40 -7.69
C LYS A 25 28.37 20.55 -7.65
N GLU A 26 27.93 21.02 -8.81
CA GLU A 26 27.02 22.16 -8.88
C GLU A 26 25.61 21.82 -8.42
N LEU A 27 25.08 20.66 -8.82
CA LEU A 27 23.80 20.19 -8.30
C LEU A 27 23.84 19.96 -6.78
N ASN A 28 24.94 19.40 -6.26
CA ASN A 28 25.13 19.25 -4.83
C ASN A 28 25.08 20.59 -4.11
N ASN A 29 25.81 21.60 -4.61
CA ASN A 29 25.81 22.93 -4.03
C ASN A 29 24.43 23.58 -4.08
N ALA A 30 23.71 23.46 -5.20
CA ALA A 30 22.36 23.99 -5.35
C ALA A 30 21.38 23.36 -4.35
N VAL A 31 21.39 22.02 -4.22
CA VAL A 31 20.51 21.31 -3.28
C VAL A 31 20.88 21.64 -1.83
N MET A 32 22.16 21.68 -1.49
CA MET A 32 22.62 22.02 -0.14
C MET A 32 22.24 23.46 0.24
N LYS A 33 22.27 24.41 -0.70
CA LYS A 33 21.81 25.79 -0.47
C LYS A 33 20.29 25.90 -0.32
N ASP A 34 19.53 25.06 -1.01
CA ASP A 34 18.06 25.02 -0.92
C ASP A 34 17.56 24.40 0.40
N MET A 35 18.41 23.61 1.07
CA MET A 35 18.05 22.96 2.33
C MET A 35 17.82 23.97 3.46
N ARG A 36 16.57 24.08 3.90
CA ARG A 36 16.19 24.90 5.07
C ARG A 36 16.71 24.37 6.41
N SER A 37 16.95 23.06 6.51
CA SER A 37 17.46 22.43 7.74
C SER A 37 18.25 21.17 7.44
N ASN A 38 19.37 20.96 8.14
CA ASN A 38 20.23 19.78 7.98
C ASN A 38 20.24 18.90 9.24
N LYS A 39 19.07 18.36 9.61
CA LYS A 39 18.90 17.52 10.82
C LYS A 39 19.73 16.23 10.80
N ASP A 40 20.05 15.73 9.61
CA ASP A 40 20.79 14.48 9.42
C ASP A 40 22.30 14.71 9.23
N HIS A 41 22.77 15.95 9.44
CA HIS A 41 24.17 16.36 9.32
C HIS A 41 24.84 15.90 8.03
N ILE A 42 24.11 15.92 6.91
CA ILE A 42 24.66 15.49 5.63
C ILE A 42 25.70 16.51 5.15
N SER A 43 26.87 16.01 4.75
CA SER A 43 27.92 16.82 4.12
C SER A 43 27.75 16.93 2.61
N GLN A 44 27.10 15.93 2.00
CA GLN A 44 26.91 15.80 0.56
C GLN A 44 25.49 15.31 0.28
N ALA A 45 24.75 16.08 -0.52
CA ALA A 45 23.39 15.74 -0.96
C ALA A 45 23.38 14.85 -2.21
N VAL A 46 24.33 15.02 -3.14
CA VAL A 46 24.42 14.22 -4.38
C VAL A 46 25.61 13.28 -4.30
N LEU A 47 25.34 11.98 -4.17
CA LEU A 47 26.35 10.94 -3.97
C LEU A 47 27.05 10.53 -5.25
N ALA A 48 26.31 10.37 -6.35
CA ALA A 48 26.83 9.97 -7.65
C ALA A 48 25.97 10.55 -8.79
N VAL A 49 26.58 10.70 -9.96
CA VAL A 49 25.91 11.04 -11.22
C VAL A 49 26.55 10.16 -12.29
N ASP A 50 25.76 9.27 -12.89
CA ASP A 50 26.23 8.29 -13.86
C ASP A 50 25.48 8.45 -15.18
N ILE A 51 26.11 8.13 -16.31
CA ILE A 51 25.42 8.03 -17.60
C ILE A 51 24.83 6.62 -17.73
N CYS A 52 23.55 6.52 -18.07
CA CYS A 52 22.90 5.25 -18.39
C CYS A 52 22.17 5.34 -19.73
N MET A 53 22.17 4.24 -20.48
CA MET A 53 21.51 4.15 -21.78
C MET A 53 20.12 3.55 -21.58
N LYS A 54 19.07 4.33 -21.84
CA LYS A 54 17.66 3.95 -21.62
C LYS A 54 16.77 4.47 -22.73
N GLU A 55 15.52 4.03 -22.78
CA GLU A 55 14.52 4.57 -23.70
C GLU A 55 13.33 5.19 -22.94
N ASN A 56 12.78 6.30 -23.45
CA ASN A 56 11.57 6.90 -22.91
C ASN A 56 10.36 6.01 -23.23
N MET A 57 9.57 5.63 -22.22
CA MET A 57 8.39 4.78 -22.43
C MET A 57 7.19 5.48 -23.08
N TYR A 58 7.12 6.82 -23.04
CA TYR A 58 5.93 7.56 -23.48
C TYR A 58 6.08 8.00 -24.93
N GLY A 59 5.40 7.30 -25.83
CA GLY A 59 5.53 7.43 -27.29
C GLY A 59 6.53 6.42 -27.87
N TYR A 60 6.37 6.12 -29.16
CA TYR A 60 7.30 5.30 -29.92
C TYR A 60 8.43 6.16 -30.50
N HIS A 61 9.68 5.82 -30.16
CA HIS A 61 10.88 6.57 -30.56
C HIS A 61 11.83 5.78 -31.48
N GLY A 62 11.32 4.81 -32.24
CA GLY A 62 12.15 4.03 -33.16
C GLY A 62 13.10 3.06 -32.47
N LYS A 63 12.78 2.58 -31.25
CA LYS A 63 13.67 1.75 -30.40
C LYS A 63 15.03 2.38 -30.14
N ARG A 64 15.11 3.71 -30.17
CA ARG A 64 16.36 4.43 -29.95
C ARG A 64 16.65 4.50 -28.45
N ILE A 65 17.79 3.94 -28.07
CA ILE A 65 18.34 4.08 -26.73
C ILE A 65 19.07 5.43 -26.67
N MET A 66 18.72 6.24 -25.69
CA MET A 66 19.30 7.57 -25.46
C MET A 66 20.11 7.60 -24.18
N PRO A 67 21.12 8.48 -24.08
CA PRO A 67 21.86 8.69 -22.85
C PRO A 67 21.02 9.49 -21.83
N PHE A 68 20.97 9.01 -20.60
CA PHE A 68 20.34 9.65 -19.45
C PHE A 68 21.32 9.81 -18.28
N LEU A 69 21.13 10.83 -17.43
CA LEU A 69 21.87 11.00 -16.17
C LEU A 69 21.15 10.34 -15.01
N LYS A 70 21.70 9.27 -14.46
CA LYS A 70 21.24 8.65 -13.20
C LYS A 70 21.84 9.40 -12.02
N ILE A 71 21.01 10.13 -11.28
CA ILE A 71 21.45 10.90 -10.11
C ILE A 71 21.18 10.12 -8.83
N THR A 72 22.21 9.96 -8.00
CA THR A 72 22.12 9.27 -6.72
C THR A 72 22.12 10.28 -5.57
N MET A 73 21.06 10.31 -4.77
CA MET A 73 20.85 11.30 -3.70
C MET A 73 21.13 10.74 -2.32
N ALA A 74 21.63 11.54 -1.38
CA ALA A 74 21.93 11.08 -0.03
C ALA A 74 20.70 10.72 0.78
N LEU A 75 19.53 11.34 0.53
CA LEU A 75 18.26 11.07 1.21
C LEU A 75 17.08 11.15 0.22
N PRO A 76 16.04 10.28 0.33
CA PRO A 76 14.91 10.31 -0.59
C PRO A 76 14.17 11.66 -0.63
N ARG A 77 14.06 12.34 0.52
CA ARG A 77 13.41 13.66 0.60
C ARG A 77 14.10 14.76 -0.23
N LEU A 78 15.36 14.57 -0.62
CA LEU A 78 16.12 15.54 -1.43
C LEU A 78 15.82 15.42 -2.93
N ILE A 79 15.12 14.37 -3.36
CA ILE A 79 14.74 14.16 -4.75
C ILE A 79 13.81 15.27 -5.22
N ALA A 80 12.79 15.62 -4.44
CA ALA A 80 11.82 16.65 -4.84
C ALA A 80 12.46 18.05 -5.02
N PRO A 81 13.31 18.54 -4.09
CA PRO A 81 14.11 19.75 -4.32
C PRO A 81 15.02 19.66 -5.53
N ALA A 82 15.78 18.57 -5.69
CA ALA A 82 16.68 18.39 -6.82
C ALA A 82 15.92 18.43 -8.16
N LYS A 83 14.81 17.69 -8.26
CA LYS A 83 13.91 17.71 -9.41
C LYS A 83 13.47 19.14 -9.75
N ARG A 84 12.97 19.89 -8.76
CA ARG A 84 12.50 21.27 -8.96
C ARG A 84 13.61 22.17 -9.50
N LEU A 85 14.80 22.12 -8.90
CA LEU A 85 15.95 22.92 -9.33
C LEU A 85 16.38 22.58 -10.76
N LEU A 86 16.39 21.29 -11.11
CA LEU A 86 16.73 20.82 -12.45
C LEU A 86 15.68 21.24 -13.50
N GLU A 87 14.39 21.23 -13.16
CA GLU A 87 13.31 21.69 -14.04
C GLU A 87 13.31 23.22 -14.22
N GLN A 88 13.77 23.98 -13.21
CA GLN A 88 13.91 25.45 -13.26
C GLN A 88 15.15 25.91 -14.02
N GLY A 89 16.16 25.05 -14.11
CA GLY A 89 17.38 25.30 -14.83
C GLY A 89 18.62 25.21 -13.94
N LEU A 90 19.61 24.42 -14.36
CA LEU A 90 20.92 24.36 -13.72
C LEU A 90 21.98 24.91 -14.66
N ARG A 91 22.86 25.78 -14.13
CA ARG A 91 24.08 26.23 -14.82
C ARG A 91 25.25 25.48 -14.23
N PHE A 92 26.12 24.89 -15.05
CA PHE A 92 27.37 24.27 -14.59
C PHE A 92 28.44 24.40 -15.68
N GLY A 93 29.70 24.53 -15.27
CA GLY A 93 30.84 24.65 -16.19
C GLY A 93 30.64 25.73 -17.26
N CYS A 94 30.92 25.36 -18.51
CA CYS A 94 30.73 26.21 -19.70
C CYS A 94 29.33 26.10 -20.34
N PHE A 95 28.42 25.29 -19.79
CA PHE A 95 27.10 25.11 -20.36
C PHE A 95 26.14 26.26 -19.95
N PRO A 96 25.24 26.69 -20.86
CA PRO A 96 24.18 27.63 -20.52
C PRO A 96 23.22 27.02 -19.49
N ILE A 97 22.37 27.86 -18.87
CA ILE A 97 21.29 27.37 -18.02
C ILE A 97 20.43 26.41 -18.85
N HIS A 98 20.25 25.19 -18.36
CA HIS A 98 19.47 24.17 -19.04
C HIS A 98 18.40 23.60 -18.13
N CYS A 99 17.17 23.53 -18.64
CA CYS A 99 16.04 22.92 -17.95
C CYS A 99 15.96 21.44 -18.33
N TYR A 100 16.01 20.56 -17.34
CA TYR A 100 16.01 19.12 -17.55
C TYR A 100 14.62 18.52 -17.34
N GLN A 101 14.28 17.51 -18.14
CA GLN A 101 13.09 16.70 -17.92
C GLN A 101 13.39 15.57 -16.94
N ALA A 102 12.58 15.45 -15.89
CA ALA A 102 12.72 14.40 -14.88
C ALA A 102 11.93 13.13 -15.24
N TYR A 103 12.55 11.98 -14.96
CA TYR A 103 11.96 10.65 -15.13
C TYR A 103 11.94 9.93 -13.78
N GLU A 104 10.88 9.19 -13.46
CA GLU A 104 10.74 8.42 -12.20
C GLU A 104 10.93 9.21 -10.90
N ALA A 105 10.99 10.55 -10.94
CA ALA A 105 11.21 11.40 -9.77
C ALA A 105 10.05 11.46 -8.78
N ASN A 106 8.89 10.94 -9.17
CA ASN A 106 7.67 10.91 -8.37
C ASN A 106 7.28 9.47 -7.96
N ILE A 107 8.26 8.58 -7.80
CA ILE A 107 8.06 7.21 -7.30
C ILE A 107 8.44 7.13 -5.83
N ASP A 108 7.58 6.53 -5.02
CA ASP A 108 7.82 6.33 -3.59
C ASP A 108 9.05 5.42 -3.43
N PHE A 109 9.94 5.74 -2.49
CA PHE A 109 11.23 5.06 -2.33
C PHE A 109 11.07 3.57 -2.09
N GLU A 110 10.10 3.19 -1.26
CA GLU A 110 9.79 1.80 -0.93
C GLU A 110 9.39 1.02 -2.18
N ILE A 111 8.60 1.63 -3.07
CA ILE A 111 8.23 1.02 -4.34
C ILE A 111 9.45 0.86 -5.25
N ARG A 112 10.28 1.90 -5.39
CA ARG A 112 11.50 1.81 -6.22
C ARG A 112 12.43 0.70 -5.72
N PHE A 113 12.68 0.65 -4.41
CA PHE A 113 13.47 -0.40 -3.78
C PHE A 113 12.91 -1.80 -4.03
N MET A 114 11.59 -1.95 -3.89
CA MET A 114 10.90 -3.21 -4.17
C MET A 114 10.99 -3.62 -5.64
N VAL A 115 10.93 -2.68 -6.59
CA VAL A 115 11.09 -2.98 -8.02
C VAL A 115 12.53 -3.36 -8.33
N ASP A 116 13.52 -2.62 -7.81
CA ASP A 116 14.95 -2.84 -8.09
C ASP A 116 15.45 -4.23 -7.63
N ASN A 117 14.86 -4.77 -6.57
CA ASN A 117 15.25 -6.04 -5.97
C ASN A 117 14.23 -7.17 -6.24
N ASP A 118 13.29 -6.94 -7.16
CA ASP A 118 12.18 -7.84 -7.50
C ASP A 118 11.40 -8.38 -6.26
N ILE A 119 11.22 -7.52 -5.26
CA ILE A 119 10.47 -7.81 -4.04
C ILE A 119 9.02 -7.37 -4.24
N VAL A 120 8.04 -8.25 -3.99
CA VAL A 120 6.61 -7.91 -4.00
C VAL A 120 6.05 -7.78 -2.58
N GLY A 121 4.80 -7.34 -2.44
CA GLY A 121 4.15 -7.29 -1.13
C GLY A 121 3.93 -8.70 -0.57
N CYS A 122 4.09 -8.86 0.75
CA CYS A 122 3.90 -10.15 1.44
C CYS A 122 4.76 -11.30 0.86
N ASN A 123 5.99 -10.96 0.45
CA ASN A 123 6.93 -11.88 -0.17
C ASN A 123 7.78 -12.66 0.84
N TRP A 124 8.33 -13.80 0.41
CA TRP A 124 9.39 -14.49 1.13
C TRP A 124 10.75 -13.97 0.70
N ILE A 125 11.57 -13.58 1.69
CA ILE A 125 12.93 -13.12 1.50
C ILE A 125 13.87 -14.05 2.24
N GLU A 126 14.95 -14.44 1.58
CA GLU A 126 16.01 -15.26 2.14
C GLU A 126 17.30 -14.45 2.30
N LEU A 127 17.98 -14.66 3.42
CA LEU A 127 19.28 -14.07 3.74
C LEU A 127 20.33 -15.20 3.73
N PRO A 128 21.24 -15.25 2.74
CA PRO A 128 22.20 -16.32 2.65
C PRO A 128 23.15 -16.36 3.87
N PRO A 129 23.61 -17.55 4.30
CA PRO A 129 24.59 -17.67 5.37
C PRO A 129 25.85 -16.84 5.10
N GLY A 130 26.32 -16.11 6.12
CA GLY A 130 27.51 -15.26 6.02
C GLY A 130 27.31 -13.90 5.33
N LYS A 131 26.10 -13.61 4.82
CA LYS A 131 25.78 -12.33 4.17
C LYS A 131 25.09 -11.31 5.07
N TYR A 132 24.69 -11.70 6.27
CA TYR A 132 24.04 -10.83 7.23
C TYR A 132 24.81 -10.77 8.55
N HIS A 133 24.61 -9.68 9.28
CA HIS A 133 25.14 -9.48 10.62
C HIS A 133 23.99 -9.34 11.62
N ILE A 134 23.97 -10.16 12.66
CA ILE A 134 22.97 -10.05 13.73
C ILE A 134 23.40 -8.95 14.70
N ARG A 135 22.52 -7.98 14.95
CA ARG A 135 22.75 -6.93 15.95
C ARG A 135 22.59 -7.47 17.36
N LYS A 136 23.44 -6.99 18.27
CA LYS A 136 23.43 -7.32 19.69
C LYS A 136 22.70 -6.25 20.51
N GLU A 137 22.24 -6.62 21.71
CA GLU A 137 21.59 -5.67 22.64
C GLU A 137 22.62 -4.69 23.27
N THR A 138 23.86 -5.13 23.47
CA THR A 138 24.95 -4.33 24.06
C THR A 138 26.13 -4.22 23.11
N ASP A 139 26.83 -3.09 23.18
CA ASP A 139 28.11 -2.93 22.48
C ASP A 139 29.21 -3.61 23.32
N GLU A 140 29.73 -4.72 22.81
CA GLU A 140 30.86 -5.45 23.43
C GLU A 140 32.21 -5.06 22.81
N GLY A 141 32.24 -3.99 21.99
CA GLY A 141 33.41 -3.57 21.21
C GLY A 141 34.27 -2.48 21.87
N ASP A 142 35.57 -2.53 21.58
CA ASP A 142 36.51 -1.45 21.87
C ASP A 142 36.12 -0.18 21.09
N SER A 143 36.24 0.99 21.73
CA SER A 143 35.67 2.31 21.37
C SER A 143 36.01 2.84 19.95
N SER A 144 36.85 2.15 19.19
CA SER A 144 37.27 2.53 17.84
C SER A 144 36.35 2.03 16.70
N LYS A 145 35.43 1.07 16.95
CA LYS A 145 34.44 0.59 15.95
C LYS A 145 33.10 0.20 16.58
N ALA A 146 32.39 1.15 17.17
CA ALA A 146 31.05 0.93 17.72
C ALA A 146 30.12 0.32 16.65
N LYS A 147 29.58 -0.88 16.91
CA LYS A 147 28.61 -1.51 16.02
C LYS A 147 27.19 -1.06 16.39
N PRO A 148 26.28 -0.95 15.42
CA PRO A 148 24.90 -0.59 15.72
C PRO A 148 24.26 -1.62 16.66
N ILE A 149 23.79 -1.16 17.82
CA ILE A 149 22.99 -1.97 18.74
C ILE A 149 21.56 -2.12 18.23
N LYS A 150 20.85 -3.09 18.80
CA LYS A 150 19.45 -3.36 18.51
C LYS A 150 18.55 -2.17 18.86
N VAL A 151 17.68 -1.77 17.93
CA VAL A 151 16.73 -0.67 18.13
C VAL A 151 15.27 -1.12 18.18
N SER A 152 15.00 -2.35 17.76
CA SER A 152 13.66 -2.94 17.72
C SER A 152 13.40 -3.92 18.86
N LEU A 153 12.14 -4.35 18.96
CA LEU A 153 11.67 -5.42 19.84
C LEU A 153 11.66 -6.79 19.16
N ALA A 154 12.05 -6.88 17.88
CA ALA A 154 12.06 -8.13 17.15
C ALA A 154 13.03 -9.14 17.80
N GLN A 155 12.74 -10.44 17.69
CA GLN A 155 13.63 -11.48 18.22
C GLN A 155 14.99 -11.45 17.52
N LEU A 156 14.98 -11.29 16.19
CA LEU A 156 16.16 -11.18 15.35
C LEU A 156 16.18 -9.79 14.69
N GLU A 157 17.29 -9.06 14.85
CA GLU A 157 17.56 -7.81 14.13
C GLU A 157 18.87 -8.00 13.36
N VAL A 158 18.80 -7.86 12.03
CA VAL A 158 19.93 -8.17 11.14
C VAL A 158 20.20 -7.02 10.19
N ASP A 159 21.49 -6.79 9.92
CA ASP A 159 21.97 -5.93 8.85
C ASP A 159 22.40 -6.79 7.66
N VAL A 160 21.91 -6.47 6.47
CA VAL A 160 22.26 -7.14 5.22
C VAL A 160 22.36 -6.11 4.09
N ASN A 161 23.26 -6.35 3.13
CA ASN A 161 23.30 -5.54 1.92
C ASN A 161 22.12 -5.90 1.02
N SER A 162 21.50 -4.91 0.38
CA SER A 162 20.39 -5.19 -0.53
C SER A 162 20.79 -6.08 -1.71
N ALA A 163 22.04 -6.03 -2.15
CA ALA A 163 22.53 -6.88 -3.23
C ALA A 163 22.66 -8.37 -2.84
N ASP A 164 22.68 -8.68 -1.54
CA ASP A 164 22.83 -10.05 -1.04
C ASP A 164 21.48 -10.72 -0.68
N LEU A 165 20.35 -9.99 -0.76
CA LEU A 165 19.02 -10.56 -0.48
C LEU A 165 18.54 -11.43 -1.64
N ILE A 166 17.84 -12.52 -1.33
CA ILE A 166 17.16 -13.34 -2.33
C ILE A 166 15.66 -13.15 -2.19
N SER A 167 15.03 -12.63 -3.25
CA SER A 167 13.58 -12.49 -3.35
C SER A 167 12.99 -13.71 -4.06
N HIS A 168 12.11 -14.44 -3.38
CA HIS A 168 11.46 -15.61 -3.97
C HIS A 168 10.15 -15.22 -4.64
N ALA A 169 9.82 -15.78 -5.80
CA ALA A 169 8.50 -15.56 -6.39
C ALA A 169 7.41 -16.30 -5.58
N ALA A 170 6.23 -15.70 -5.42
CA ALA A 170 5.12 -16.28 -4.65
C ALA A 170 4.39 -17.42 -5.42
N GLU A 171 5.14 -18.48 -5.75
CA GLU A 171 4.68 -19.66 -6.48
C GLU A 171 5.24 -20.93 -5.78
N GLY A 172 4.59 -22.08 -6.02
CA GLY A 172 5.02 -23.35 -5.42
C GLY A 172 5.11 -23.29 -3.89
N GLU A 173 6.26 -23.67 -3.33
CA GLU A 173 6.49 -23.69 -1.88
C GLU A 173 6.47 -22.30 -1.23
N TRP A 174 6.78 -21.25 -1.99
CA TRP A 174 6.83 -19.85 -1.53
C TRP A 174 5.45 -19.17 -1.60
N GLN A 175 4.42 -19.88 -2.04
CA GLN A 175 3.04 -19.39 -1.99
C GLN A 175 2.46 -19.41 -0.55
N LYS A 176 3.09 -20.16 0.36
CA LYS A 176 2.66 -20.27 1.77
C LYS A 176 2.55 -18.92 2.47
N ILE A 177 1.72 -18.88 3.50
CA ILE A 177 1.51 -17.69 4.36
C ILE A 177 2.12 -18.01 5.73
N ALA A 178 2.88 -17.06 6.29
CA ALA A 178 3.44 -17.19 7.62
C ALA A 178 2.33 -17.18 8.69
N PRO A 179 2.53 -17.83 9.86
CA PRO A 179 1.55 -17.89 10.94
C PRO A 179 1.50 -16.55 11.71
N MET A 180 1.01 -15.51 11.04
CA MET A 180 0.95 -14.14 11.58
C MET A 180 0.05 -14.07 12.81
N ARG A 181 0.45 -13.28 13.81
CA ARG A 181 -0.38 -12.96 14.97
C ARG A 181 -1.32 -11.81 14.63
N VAL A 182 -2.62 -12.07 14.69
CA VAL A 182 -3.68 -11.10 14.42
C VAL A 182 -4.33 -10.73 15.75
N LEU A 183 -4.11 -9.51 16.22
CA LEU A 183 -4.78 -8.92 17.37
C LEU A 183 -6.02 -8.17 16.88
N SER A 184 -7.20 -8.56 17.36
CA SER A 184 -8.41 -7.76 17.29
C SER A 184 -8.74 -7.22 18.67
N PHE A 185 -9.07 -5.94 18.77
CA PHE A 185 -9.42 -5.32 20.03
C PHE A 185 -10.56 -4.32 19.88
N ASP A 186 -11.19 -4.02 21.01
CA ASP A 186 -12.30 -3.09 21.17
C ASP A 186 -12.22 -2.41 22.55
N ILE A 187 -12.71 -1.18 22.69
CA ILE A 187 -12.67 -0.42 23.94
C ILE A 187 -14.07 0.04 24.37
N GLU A 188 -14.26 0.15 25.68
CA GLU A 188 -15.43 0.79 26.26
C GLU A 188 -15.04 2.02 27.06
N CYS A 189 -15.83 3.09 26.93
CA CYS A 189 -15.65 4.34 27.64
C CYS A 189 -16.90 4.70 28.45
N ALA A 190 -16.74 5.14 29.69
CA ALA A 190 -17.85 5.65 30.50
C ALA A 190 -18.10 7.13 30.22
N GLY A 191 -19.04 7.42 29.33
CA GLY A 191 -19.39 8.79 28.93
C GLY A 191 -20.42 9.49 29.83
N ARG A 192 -20.53 10.81 29.66
CA ARG A 192 -21.62 11.63 30.20
C ARG A 192 -22.90 11.46 29.37
N LYS A 193 -24.07 11.49 30.02
CA LYS A 193 -25.36 11.29 29.35
C LYS A 193 -25.58 12.30 28.22
N GLY A 194 -25.90 11.79 27.02
CA GLY A 194 -26.19 12.61 25.83
C GLY A 194 -24.97 13.21 25.13
N ILE A 195 -23.75 12.94 25.60
CA ILE A 195 -22.51 13.48 25.04
C ILE A 195 -21.67 12.30 24.52
N PHE A 196 -21.16 12.41 23.29
CA PHE A 196 -20.23 11.41 22.77
C PHE A 196 -18.90 11.45 23.56
N PRO A 197 -18.27 10.30 23.88
CA PRO A 197 -17.08 10.28 24.73
C PRO A 197 -15.96 11.21 24.24
N GLU A 198 -15.39 11.99 25.17
CA GLU A 198 -14.28 12.91 24.95
C GLU A 198 -13.05 12.44 25.76
N PRO A 199 -11.87 12.25 25.15
CA PRO A 199 -10.72 11.62 25.80
C PRO A 199 -10.11 12.44 26.95
N ASP A 200 -10.42 13.73 27.07
CA ASP A 200 -10.02 14.60 28.18
C ASP A 200 -10.90 14.45 29.42
N LYS A 201 -12.11 13.89 29.29
CA LYS A 201 -13.09 13.81 30.38
C LYS A 201 -13.51 12.38 30.70
N ASP A 202 -13.87 11.63 29.68
CA ASP A 202 -14.53 10.35 29.83
C ASP A 202 -13.47 9.21 29.86
N PRO A 203 -13.45 8.34 30.89
CA PRO A 203 -12.42 7.33 31.05
C PRO A 203 -12.63 6.11 30.16
N VAL A 204 -11.54 5.47 29.75
CA VAL A 204 -11.53 4.11 29.22
C VAL A 204 -11.68 3.15 30.38
N ILE A 205 -12.69 2.29 30.32
CA ILE A 205 -13.09 1.41 31.42
C ILE A 205 -12.86 -0.06 31.10
N GLN A 206 -12.90 -0.46 29.82
CA GLN A 206 -12.57 -1.82 29.40
C GLN A 206 -11.82 -1.83 28.07
N ILE A 207 -10.92 -2.79 27.90
CA ILE A 207 -10.26 -3.10 26.63
C ILE A 207 -10.26 -4.62 26.44
N ALA A 208 -11.03 -5.11 25.48
CA ALA A 208 -11.08 -6.53 25.14
C ALA A 208 -10.12 -6.85 24.00
N ASN A 209 -9.47 -8.02 24.07
CA ASN A 209 -8.51 -8.47 23.06
C ASN A 209 -8.74 -9.92 22.70
N MET A 210 -8.67 -10.19 21.41
CA MET A 210 -8.68 -11.52 20.81
C MET A 210 -7.43 -11.67 19.95
N VAL A 211 -6.59 -12.67 20.21
CA VAL A 211 -5.38 -12.93 19.41
C VAL A 211 -5.48 -14.30 18.75
N LEU A 212 -5.40 -14.28 17.42
CA LEU A 212 -5.46 -15.45 16.55
C LEU A 212 -4.12 -15.64 15.84
N ARG A 213 -3.70 -16.88 15.58
CA ARG A 213 -2.66 -17.14 14.59
C ARG A 213 -3.29 -17.47 13.25
N GLN A 214 -2.82 -16.83 12.19
CA GLN A 214 -3.36 -17.03 10.84
C GLN A 214 -3.36 -18.52 10.46
N GLY A 215 -4.54 -19.05 10.11
CA GLY A 215 -4.74 -20.46 9.76
C GLY A 215 -5.30 -21.32 10.89
N GLU A 216 -5.23 -20.87 12.15
CA GLU A 216 -5.93 -21.50 13.26
C GLU A 216 -7.41 -21.06 13.28
N LYS A 217 -8.29 -21.90 13.84
CA LYS A 217 -9.74 -21.65 13.90
C LYS A 217 -10.13 -20.75 15.08
N ASP A 218 -9.46 -20.92 16.22
CA ASP A 218 -9.84 -20.31 17.48
C ASP A 218 -8.72 -19.40 18.00
N PRO A 219 -9.04 -18.20 18.54
CA PRO A 219 -8.04 -17.34 19.14
C PRO A 219 -7.43 -18.00 20.38
N PHE A 220 -6.10 -17.95 20.47
CA PHE A 220 -5.31 -18.56 21.56
C PHE A 220 -5.15 -17.62 22.77
N ILE A 221 -5.44 -16.33 22.62
CA ILE A 221 -5.59 -15.38 23.74
C ILE A 221 -6.95 -14.72 23.64
N ARG A 222 -7.67 -14.74 24.76
CA ARG A 222 -8.95 -14.04 24.97
C ARG A 222 -8.85 -13.36 26.32
N ASN A 223 -8.75 -12.05 26.34
CA ASN A 223 -8.66 -11.33 27.60
C ASN A 223 -9.41 -10.00 27.57
N VAL A 224 -9.71 -9.48 28.76
CA VAL A 224 -10.32 -8.18 28.94
C VAL A 224 -9.65 -7.47 30.11
N PHE A 225 -9.17 -6.26 29.86
CA PHE A 225 -8.64 -5.35 30.85
C PHE A 225 -9.80 -4.52 31.37
N THR A 226 -10.04 -4.48 32.68
CA THR A 226 -11.18 -3.78 33.27
C THR A 226 -10.75 -2.80 34.34
N LEU A 227 -11.38 -1.63 34.38
CA LEU A 227 -11.28 -0.70 35.49
C LEU A 227 -12.26 -1.14 36.59
N GLY A 228 -11.75 -1.35 37.80
CA GLY A 228 -12.50 -1.97 38.90
C GLY A 228 -12.60 -3.50 38.78
N SER A 229 -13.15 -4.13 39.81
CA SER A 229 -13.30 -5.59 39.90
C SER A 229 -14.31 -6.14 38.91
N CYS A 230 -14.03 -7.27 38.29
CA CYS A 230 -14.92 -7.91 37.32
C CYS A 230 -14.99 -9.41 37.61
N SER A 231 -16.20 -9.96 37.67
CA SER A 231 -16.39 -11.38 37.94
C SER A 231 -15.85 -12.24 36.79
N SER A 232 -15.39 -13.45 37.09
CA SER A 232 -14.75 -14.32 36.10
C SER A 232 -15.61 -14.63 34.87
N ILE A 233 -14.96 -14.78 33.72
CA ILE A 233 -15.60 -15.12 32.44
C ILE A 233 -14.98 -16.44 31.95
N VAL A 234 -15.81 -17.46 31.75
CA VAL A 234 -15.35 -18.77 31.30
C VAL A 234 -14.67 -18.64 29.94
N GLY A 235 -13.45 -19.15 29.83
CA GLY A 235 -12.67 -19.14 28.58
C GLY A 235 -11.96 -17.82 28.26
N SER A 236 -12.00 -16.82 29.16
CA SER A 236 -11.29 -15.55 28.98
C SER A 236 -10.58 -15.12 30.26
N GLN A 237 -9.39 -14.53 30.11
CA GLN A 237 -8.66 -13.93 31.24
C GLN A 237 -9.21 -12.54 31.55
N VAL A 238 -9.59 -12.30 32.81
CA VAL A 238 -10.06 -10.99 33.28
C VAL A 238 -8.94 -10.34 34.08
N LEU A 239 -8.48 -9.16 33.64
CA LEU A 239 -7.39 -8.40 34.25
C LEU A 239 -7.96 -7.11 34.83
N CYS A 240 -8.10 -7.05 36.15
CA CYS A 240 -8.71 -5.90 36.84
C CYS A 240 -7.65 -4.90 37.30
N PHE A 241 -7.90 -3.61 37.14
CA PHE A 241 -7.03 -2.51 37.56
C PHE A 241 -7.82 -1.49 38.37
N GLU A 242 -7.21 -0.92 39.40
CA GLU A 242 -7.86 0.13 40.22
C GLU A 242 -7.79 1.51 39.57
N ARG A 243 -6.71 1.79 38.83
CA ARG A 243 -6.47 3.08 38.18
C ARG A 243 -6.36 2.89 36.68
N GLU A 244 -7.00 3.80 35.94
CA GLU A 244 -6.96 3.81 34.47
C GLU A 244 -5.53 3.95 33.92
N HIS A 245 -4.67 4.70 34.61
CA HIS A 245 -3.24 4.79 34.28
C HIS A 245 -2.58 3.40 34.19
N ASP A 246 -2.85 2.53 35.17
CA ASP A 246 -2.26 1.19 35.22
C ASP A 246 -2.86 0.26 34.16
N LEU A 247 -4.16 0.41 33.87
CA LEU A 247 -4.85 -0.29 32.79
C LEU A 247 -4.22 0.03 31.43
N LEU A 248 -4.07 1.31 31.10
CA LEU A 248 -3.50 1.77 29.83
C LEU A 248 -2.04 1.32 29.69
N ARG A 249 -1.24 1.48 30.76
CA ARG A 249 0.16 1.00 30.77
C ARG A 249 0.22 -0.51 30.52
N ALA A 250 -0.59 -1.30 31.23
CA ALA A 250 -0.60 -2.75 31.11
C ALA A 250 -1.06 -3.21 29.72
N TRP A 251 -2.00 -2.50 29.10
CA TRP A 251 -2.42 -2.81 27.73
C TRP A 251 -1.32 -2.50 26.70
N ALA A 252 -0.61 -1.36 26.85
CA ALA A 252 0.53 -1.06 25.99
C ALA A 252 1.63 -2.12 26.13
N GLU A 253 1.97 -2.52 27.36
CA GLU A 253 2.92 -3.61 27.64
C GLU A 253 2.45 -4.95 27.03
N PHE A 254 1.15 -5.27 27.14
CA PHE A 254 0.57 -6.45 26.52
C PHE A 254 0.79 -6.48 25.01
N VAL A 255 0.50 -5.39 24.29
CA VAL A 255 0.72 -5.29 22.84
C VAL A 255 2.18 -5.53 22.48
N LEU A 256 3.13 -5.04 23.29
CA LEU A 256 4.55 -5.27 23.06
C LEU A 256 4.97 -6.73 23.31
N ILE A 257 4.43 -7.37 24.35
CA ILE A 257 4.74 -8.76 24.73
C ILE A 257 4.15 -9.75 23.72
N ILE A 258 2.88 -9.57 23.33
CA ILE A 258 2.23 -10.47 22.36
C ILE A 258 2.74 -10.27 20.93
N ASP A 259 3.31 -9.11 20.65
CA ASP A 259 3.93 -8.72 19.37
C ASP A 259 3.07 -9.06 18.14
N PRO A 260 1.89 -8.44 17.97
CA PRO A 260 1.01 -8.75 16.83
C PRO A 260 1.60 -8.22 15.51
N ASP A 261 1.45 -9.01 14.45
CA ASP A 261 1.81 -8.61 13.09
C ASP A 261 0.73 -7.75 12.46
N ILE A 262 -0.54 -8.10 12.73
CA ILE A 262 -1.72 -7.38 12.27
C ILE A 262 -2.53 -6.92 13.49
N ILE A 263 -2.88 -5.64 13.51
CA ILE A 263 -3.83 -5.05 14.45
C ILE A 263 -5.12 -4.75 13.69
N THR A 264 -6.23 -5.33 14.14
CA THR A 264 -7.56 -5.18 13.56
C THR A 264 -8.60 -4.87 14.64
N GLY A 265 -9.84 -4.70 14.20
CA GLY A 265 -10.99 -4.26 14.98
C GLY A 265 -11.98 -3.58 14.05
N TYR A 266 -12.93 -2.84 14.63
CA TYR A 266 -13.94 -2.12 13.86
C TYR A 266 -13.91 -0.63 14.21
N ASN A 267 -13.46 0.22 13.27
CA ASN A 267 -13.29 1.66 13.48
C ASN A 267 -12.10 2.07 14.39
N ILE A 268 -11.12 1.17 14.56
CA ILE A 268 -9.92 1.39 15.38
C ILE A 268 -9.07 2.58 14.95
N GLN A 269 -9.07 2.92 13.65
CA GLN A 269 -8.26 4.02 13.13
C GLN A 269 -8.83 5.38 13.48
N ASN A 270 -10.16 5.51 13.48
CA ASN A 270 -10.83 6.80 13.66
C ASN A 270 -11.36 7.00 15.09
N PHE A 271 -11.56 5.92 15.85
CA PHE A 271 -12.02 5.98 17.24
C PHE A 271 -11.00 5.40 18.23
N ASP A 272 -10.81 4.07 18.27
CA ASP A 272 -10.15 3.41 19.40
C ASP A 272 -8.71 3.86 19.65
N LEU A 273 -7.83 3.75 18.64
CA LEU A 273 -6.42 4.13 18.81
C LEU A 273 -6.25 5.65 19.05
N PRO A 274 -6.92 6.56 18.30
CA PRO A 274 -6.88 7.98 18.63
C PRO A 274 -7.36 8.29 20.05
N TYR A 275 -8.44 7.63 20.50
CA TYR A 275 -9.00 7.84 21.82
C TYR A 275 -8.02 7.40 22.91
N LEU A 276 -7.46 6.20 22.78
CA LEU A 276 -6.45 5.65 23.69
C LEU A 276 -5.20 6.53 23.78
N ILE A 277 -4.64 6.97 22.64
CA ILE A 277 -3.44 7.83 22.62
C ILE A 277 -3.71 9.18 23.29
N ASN A 278 -4.84 9.82 22.98
CA ASN A 278 -5.19 11.10 23.59
C ASN A 278 -5.50 10.96 25.08
N ARG A 279 -6.20 9.88 25.48
CA ARG A 279 -6.51 9.61 26.88
C ARG A 279 -5.24 9.37 27.70
N ALA A 280 -4.33 8.55 27.17
CA ALA A 280 -3.03 8.29 27.79
C ALA A 280 -2.19 9.57 27.93
N HIS A 281 -2.23 10.45 26.92
CA HIS A 281 -1.57 11.76 27.00
C HIS A 281 -2.14 12.62 28.14
N ASN A 282 -3.48 12.71 28.25
CA ASN A 282 -4.16 13.49 29.30
C ASN A 282 -3.86 12.96 30.71
N LEU A 283 -3.76 11.64 30.86
CA LEU A 283 -3.39 10.97 32.11
C LEU A 283 -1.87 10.88 32.34
N LYS A 284 -1.06 11.44 31.43
CA LYS A 284 0.41 11.45 31.49
C LYS A 284 1.05 10.06 31.54
N VAL A 285 0.43 9.06 30.89
CA VAL A 285 0.97 7.69 30.74
C VAL A 285 2.08 7.71 29.68
N GLN A 286 3.30 8.09 30.08
CA GLN A 286 4.40 8.38 29.14
C GLN A 286 4.82 7.18 28.27
N ALA A 287 4.65 5.96 28.76
CA ALA A 287 5.03 4.74 28.06
C ALA A 287 3.99 4.26 27.02
N PHE A 288 2.75 4.75 27.09
CA PHE A 288 1.67 4.28 26.22
C PHE A 288 1.90 4.47 24.71
N PRO A 289 2.36 5.64 24.21
CA PRO A 289 2.42 5.91 22.78
C PRO A 289 3.59 5.21 22.08
N PHE A 290 4.15 4.13 22.61
CA PHE A 290 5.22 3.35 21.99
C PHE A 290 4.69 1.98 21.55
N LEU A 291 3.69 1.98 20.64
CA LEU A 291 2.95 0.77 20.24
C LEU A 291 3.59 0.01 19.05
N GLY A 292 4.58 0.62 18.39
CA GLY A 292 5.32 0.01 17.28
C GLY A 292 6.39 -1.00 17.74
N ARG A 293 7.13 -1.57 16.79
CA ARG A 293 8.27 -2.45 17.04
C ARG A 293 9.61 -1.71 17.25
N ILE A 294 9.66 -0.40 17.01
CA ILE A 294 10.86 0.44 17.21
C ILE A 294 10.79 1.12 18.57
N ARG A 295 11.73 0.80 19.48
CA ARG A 295 11.67 1.18 20.91
C ARG A 295 11.57 2.69 21.14
N SER A 296 12.27 3.47 20.34
CA SER A 296 12.38 4.93 20.50
C SER A 296 11.33 5.73 19.74
N MET A 297 10.43 5.07 19.00
CA MET A 297 9.49 5.76 18.11
C MET A 297 8.09 5.83 18.68
N LYS A 298 7.62 7.06 18.91
CA LYS A 298 6.25 7.33 19.35
C LYS A 298 5.26 7.16 18.19
N SER A 299 4.12 6.53 18.49
CA SER A 299 2.89 6.55 17.70
C SER A 299 2.23 7.92 17.82
N VAL A 300 2.01 8.56 16.67
CA VAL A 300 1.46 9.90 16.53
C VAL A 300 0.26 9.84 15.59
N ILE A 301 -0.80 10.55 15.97
CA ILE A 301 -2.00 10.71 15.15
C ILE A 301 -1.75 11.78 14.10
N LYS A 302 -2.06 11.46 12.83
CA LYS A 302 -2.03 12.41 11.72
C LYS A 302 -3.34 12.35 10.97
N ASP A 303 -3.91 13.50 10.67
CA ASP A 303 -5.09 13.56 9.81
C ASP A 303 -4.69 13.28 8.36
N SER A 304 -5.55 12.54 7.66
CA SER A 304 -5.38 12.18 6.27
C SER A 304 -6.72 12.25 5.55
N SER A 305 -6.75 12.91 4.40
CA SER A 305 -7.92 12.93 3.54
C SER A 305 -7.68 12.06 2.31
N PHE A 306 -8.68 11.25 1.97
CA PHE A 306 -8.71 10.45 0.75
C PHE A 306 -9.91 10.86 -0.09
N GLN A 307 -9.70 11.10 -1.38
CA GLN A 307 -10.77 11.44 -2.30
C GLN A 307 -10.63 10.68 -3.61
N SER A 308 -11.73 10.05 -4.05
CA SER A 308 -11.85 9.50 -5.40
C SER A 308 -13.32 9.53 -5.86
N LYS A 309 -13.55 9.52 -7.18
CA LYS A 309 -14.91 9.43 -7.74
C LYS A 309 -15.63 8.14 -7.26
N GLN A 310 -14.90 7.04 -7.09
CA GLN A 310 -15.46 5.75 -6.69
C GLN A 310 -15.80 5.66 -5.20
N MET A 311 -14.99 6.26 -4.32
CA MET A 311 -15.12 6.09 -2.86
C MET A 311 -15.60 7.35 -2.13
N GLY A 312 -15.80 8.46 -2.84
CA GLY A 312 -16.10 9.77 -2.28
C GLY A 312 -14.88 10.41 -1.59
N ARG A 313 -15.13 11.51 -0.87
CA ARG A 313 -14.16 12.14 0.03
C ARG A 313 -14.36 11.58 1.45
N ARG A 314 -13.26 11.23 2.11
CA ARG A 314 -13.24 10.73 3.48
C ARG A 314 -12.06 11.31 4.24
N GLU A 315 -12.30 11.59 5.51
CA GLU A 315 -11.30 12.03 6.46
C GLU A 315 -11.05 10.88 7.41
N ASN A 316 -9.79 10.48 7.49
CA ASN A 316 -9.32 9.37 8.30
C ASN A 316 -8.13 9.83 9.13
N LYS A 317 -7.90 9.15 10.24
CA LYS A 317 -6.69 9.29 11.04
C LYS A 317 -5.70 8.18 10.70
N VAL A 318 -4.43 8.53 10.60
CA VAL A 318 -3.33 7.60 10.40
C VAL A 318 -2.44 7.65 11.63
N ILE A 319 -2.18 6.48 12.20
CA ILE A 319 -1.30 6.33 13.36
C ILE A 319 -0.14 5.44 12.94
N ASN A 320 1.09 5.86 13.22
CA ASN A 320 2.25 5.03 12.93
C ASN A 320 2.43 3.94 14.01
N THR A 321 2.46 2.69 13.55
CA THR A 321 2.77 1.50 14.36
C THR A 321 3.86 0.71 13.63
N GLU A 322 5.08 1.25 13.62
CA GLU A 322 6.17 0.72 12.80
C GLU A 322 6.36 -0.79 12.98
N GLY A 323 6.45 -1.52 11.87
CA GLY A 323 6.58 -2.97 11.86
C GLY A 323 5.28 -3.76 12.10
N ARG A 324 4.14 -3.10 12.32
CA ARG A 324 2.81 -3.72 12.47
C ARG A 324 1.84 -3.19 11.41
N VAL A 325 1.00 -4.05 10.86
CA VAL A 325 -0.01 -3.65 9.86
C VAL A 325 -1.34 -3.39 10.57
N GLN A 326 -1.87 -2.18 10.42
CA GLN A 326 -3.25 -1.90 10.81
C GLN A 326 -4.21 -2.32 9.69
N PHE A 327 -5.22 -3.12 10.05
CA PHE A 327 -6.19 -3.67 9.13
C PHE A 327 -7.61 -3.44 9.69
N ASP A 328 -8.10 -2.21 9.61
CA ASP A 328 -9.42 -1.84 10.13
C ASP A 328 -10.54 -2.37 9.24
N LEU A 329 -11.40 -3.23 9.80
CA LEU A 329 -12.46 -3.89 9.04
C LEU A 329 -13.49 -2.90 8.49
N LEU A 330 -13.76 -1.79 9.18
CA LEU A 330 -14.71 -0.78 8.69
C LEU A 330 -14.22 -0.20 7.35
N GLN A 331 -12.91 0.07 7.24
CA GLN A 331 -12.31 0.61 6.01
C GLN A 331 -12.37 -0.40 4.87
N VAL A 332 -12.15 -1.69 5.16
CA VAL A 332 -12.28 -2.78 4.18
C VAL A 332 -13.72 -2.85 3.66
N LEU A 333 -14.70 -2.88 4.56
CA LEU A 333 -16.12 -3.00 4.19
C LEU A 333 -16.58 -1.80 3.35
N LEU A 334 -16.22 -0.59 3.77
CA LEU A 334 -16.60 0.62 3.05
C LEU A 334 -15.91 0.76 1.68
N ARG A 335 -14.84 0.01 1.42
CA ARG A 335 -14.11 -0.01 0.15
C ARG A 335 -14.64 -1.08 -0.79
N ASP A 336 -14.89 -2.28 -0.26
CA ASP A 336 -15.16 -3.46 -1.07
C ASP A 336 -16.66 -3.77 -1.20
N TYR A 337 -17.50 -3.22 -0.31
CA TYR A 337 -18.94 -3.48 -0.29
C TYR A 337 -19.76 -2.19 -0.41
N LYS A 338 -20.99 -2.33 -0.91
CA LYS A 338 -22.00 -1.26 -0.96
C LYS A 338 -23.20 -1.67 -0.11
N LEU A 339 -23.14 -1.38 1.18
CA LEU A 339 -24.16 -1.74 2.17
C LEU A 339 -25.04 -0.53 2.52
N ARG A 340 -26.26 -0.80 3.00
CA ARG A 340 -27.18 0.26 3.51
C ARG A 340 -26.71 0.85 4.84
N SER A 341 -26.11 0.03 5.70
CA SER A 341 -25.56 0.43 7.00
C SER A 341 -24.23 -0.27 7.23
N TYR A 342 -23.30 0.45 7.86
CA TYR A 342 -21.96 -0.02 8.22
C TYR A 342 -21.75 -0.06 9.74
N THR A 343 -22.82 -0.17 10.53
CA THR A 343 -22.66 -0.45 11.96
C THR A 343 -22.22 -1.90 12.15
N LEU A 344 -21.42 -2.18 13.19
CA LEU A 344 -20.92 -3.53 13.46
C LEU A 344 -22.08 -4.55 13.57
N ASN A 345 -23.21 -4.16 14.20
CA ASN A 345 -24.40 -4.99 14.29
C ASN A 345 -25.00 -5.30 12.89
N ALA A 346 -25.16 -4.29 12.03
CA ALA A 346 -25.75 -4.49 10.70
C ALA A 346 -24.88 -5.39 9.81
N VAL A 347 -23.56 -5.21 9.82
CA VAL A 347 -22.64 -6.04 9.03
C VAL A 347 -22.49 -7.44 9.60
N SER A 348 -22.52 -7.59 10.93
CA SER A 348 -22.54 -8.90 11.59
C SER A 348 -23.81 -9.67 11.26
N TYR A 349 -24.97 -9.02 11.26
CA TYR A 349 -26.21 -9.64 10.83
C TYR A 349 -26.16 -10.02 9.34
N HIS A 350 -25.75 -9.09 8.48
CA HIS A 350 -25.67 -9.32 7.03
C HIS A 350 -24.77 -10.50 6.67
N PHE A 351 -23.56 -10.54 7.23
CA PHE A 351 -22.57 -11.56 6.87
C PHE A 351 -22.64 -12.79 7.76
N LEU A 352 -22.75 -12.66 9.08
CA LEU A 352 -22.71 -13.80 10.03
C LEU A 352 -24.08 -14.35 10.40
N GLN A 353 -25.19 -13.65 10.08
CA GLN A 353 -26.53 -13.99 10.56
C GLN A 353 -26.64 -13.99 12.09
N GLU A 354 -25.84 -13.14 12.74
CA GLU A 354 -25.84 -12.94 14.19
C GLU A 354 -26.23 -11.50 14.53
N GLN A 355 -27.15 -11.35 15.47
CA GLN A 355 -27.44 -10.06 16.08
C GLN A 355 -26.58 -9.89 17.33
N LYS A 356 -26.05 -8.68 17.50
CA LYS A 356 -25.35 -8.28 18.72
C LYS A 356 -26.39 -7.88 19.76
N GLU A 357 -26.18 -8.24 21.04
CA GLU A 357 -26.93 -7.65 22.15
C GLU A 357 -26.50 -6.18 22.27
N ASP A 358 -27.42 -5.26 22.00
CA ASP A 358 -27.11 -3.83 21.96
C ASP A 358 -27.13 -3.25 23.39
N VAL A 359 -25.95 -2.87 23.90
CA VAL A 359 -25.82 -2.14 25.16
C VAL A 359 -25.82 -0.66 24.80
N GLN A 360 -26.92 0.04 25.08
CA GLN A 360 -27.03 1.47 24.80
C GLN A 360 -25.92 2.24 25.52
N HIS A 361 -25.29 3.20 24.83
CA HIS A 361 -24.19 3.98 25.40
C HIS A 361 -24.56 4.70 26.71
N SER A 362 -25.86 5.04 26.87
CA SER A 362 -26.39 5.69 28.07
C SER A 362 -26.31 4.83 29.35
N ILE A 363 -26.28 3.51 29.22
CA ILE A 363 -26.27 2.58 30.37
C ILE A 363 -24.88 2.04 30.70
N ILE A 364 -23.87 2.26 29.83
CA ILE A 364 -22.49 1.79 30.04
C ILE A 364 -21.93 2.33 31.37
N THR A 365 -22.11 3.64 31.62
CA THR A 365 -21.67 4.29 32.85
C THR A 365 -22.38 3.73 34.08
N ASP A 366 -23.67 3.42 33.98
CA ASP A 366 -24.45 2.84 35.08
C ASP A 366 -24.00 1.38 35.37
N LEU A 367 -23.72 0.59 34.32
CA LEU A 367 -23.17 -0.77 34.45
C LEU A 367 -21.77 -0.77 35.07
N GLN A 368 -20.93 0.18 34.69
CA GLN A 368 -19.58 0.33 35.24
C GLN A 368 -19.61 0.67 36.73
N ASN A 369 -20.49 1.58 37.14
CA ASN A 369 -20.66 2.05 38.52
C ASN A 369 -21.44 1.08 39.42
N GLY A 370 -21.99 0.01 38.86
CA GLY A 370 -22.62 -1.06 39.61
C GLY A 370 -21.61 -1.97 40.31
N ASN A 371 -21.83 -3.27 40.22
CA ASN A 371 -21.01 -4.28 40.88
C ASN A 371 -20.13 -5.06 39.88
N GLU A 372 -19.39 -6.04 40.38
CA GLU A 372 -18.52 -6.88 39.55
C GLU A 372 -19.28 -7.69 38.48
N GLN A 373 -20.56 -8.02 38.70
CA GLN A 373 -21.39 -8.76 37.74
C GLN A 373 -21.91 -7.85 36.63
N THR A 374 -22.23 -6.59 36.93
CA THR A 374 -22.60 -5.61 35.89
C THR A 374 -21.40 -5.28 35.01
N ARG A 375 -20.20 -5.15 35.60
CA ARG A 375 -18.94 -5.03 34.84
C ARG A 375 -18.60 -6.28 34.05
N ARG A 376 -18.91 -7.48 34.56
CA ARG A 376 -18.80 -8.74 33.81
C ARG A 376 -19.71 -8.76 32.59
N ARG A 377 -20.95 -8.29 32.70
CA ARG A 377 -21.86 -8.17 31.54
C ARG A 377 -21.26 -7.26 30.46
N LEU A 378 -20.75 -6.10 30.86
CA LEU A 378 -20.07 -5.18 29.94
C LEU A 378 -18.81 -5.82 29.30
N ALA A 379 -18.05 -6.59 30.08
CA ALA A 379 -16.86 -7.27 29.59
C ALA A 379 -17.17 -8.37 28.58
N VAL A 380 -18.27 -9.12 28.76
CA VAL A 380 -18.75 -10.09 27.76
C VAL A 380 -19.17 -9.39 26.47
N TYR A 381 -19.82 -8.23 26.58
CA TYR A 381 -20.19 -7.39 25.44
C TYR A 381 -18.95 -6.89 24.67
N CYS A 382 -17.97 -6.30 25.36
CA CYS A 382 -16.72 -5.82 24.75
C CYS A 382 -15.91 -6.99 24.14
N LEU A 383 -15.86 -8.16 24.79
CA LEU A 383 -15.24 -9.37 24.22
C LEU A 383 -15.92 -9.83 22.93
N LYS A 384 -17.25 -9.74 22.85
CA LYS A 384 -17.99 -10.06 21.62
C LYS A 384 -17.64 -9.08 20.51
N ASP A 385 -17.56 -7.79 20.81
CA ASP A 385 -17.18 -6.74 19.86
C ASP A 385 -15.74 -6.86 19.37
N ALA A 386 -14.79 -7.24 20.24
CA ALA A 386 -13.43 -7.56 19.82
C ALA A 386 -13.36 -8.84 18.95
N TYR A 387 -14.30 -9.79 19.10
CA TYR A 387 -14.29 -11.06 18.38
C TYR A 387 -14.97 -11.03 17.01
N LEU A 388 -16.04 -10.25 16.86
CA LEU A 388 -16.79 -10.13 15.60
C LEU A 388 -15.91 -9.71 14.41
N PRO A 389 -14.98 -8.75 14.53
CA PRO A 389 -14.06 -8.38 13.45
C PRO A 389 -13.19 -9.54 12.98
N LEU A 390 -12.66 -10.39 13.88
CA LEU A 390 -11.89 -11.57 13.48
C LEU A 390 -12.74 -12.54 12.64
N ARG A 391 -13.96 -12.82 13.09
CA ARG A 391 -14.86 -13.72 12.37
C ARG A 391 -15.28 -13.18 11.02
N LEU A 392 -15.52 -11.88 10.93
CA LEU A 392 -15.83 -11.22 9.65
C LEU A 392 -14.62 -11.25 8.72
N LEU A 393 -13.40 -10.95 9.20
CA LEU A 393 -12.17 -11.05 8.41
C LEU A 393 -11.94 -12.45 7.86
N GLU A 394 -12.18 -13.49 8.67
CA GLU A 394 -12.04 -14.88 8.25
C GLU A 394 -13.12 -15.26 7.22
N LYS A 395 -14.39 -14.94 7.49
CA LYS A 395 -15.51 -15.26 6.60
C LYS A 395 -15.36 -14.60 5.24
N LEU A 396 -14.88 -13.35 5.21
CA LEU A 396 -14.69 -12.58 3.99
C LEU A 396 -13.29 -12.77 3.37
N MET A 397 -12.44 -13.57 4.02
CA MET A 397 -11.07 -13.87 3.60
C MET A 397 -10.21 -12.61 3.35
N CYS A 398 -10.46 -11.53 4.08
CA CYS A 398 -9.92 -10.21 3.76
C CYS A 398 -8.39 -10.19 3.75
N VAL A 399 -7.75 -10.74 4.79
CA VAL A 399 -6.28 -10.75 4.91
C VAL A 399 -5.66 -11.50 3.74
N ILE A 400 -6.17 -12.69 3.41
CA ILE A 400 -5.68 -13.52 2.31
C ILE A 400 -5.83 -12.79 0.96
N ASN A 401 -7.02 -12.27 0.68
CA ASN A 401 -7.30 -11.56 -0.57
C ASN A 401 -6.39 -10.33 -0.76
N TYR A 402 -6.12 -9.61 0.32
CA TYR A 402 -5.24 -8.43 0.28
C TYR A 402 -3.76 -8.82 0.17
N MET A 403 -3.32 -9.90 0.83
CA MET A 403 -1.95 -10.42 0.62
C MET A 403 -1.72 -10.84 -0.82
N GLU A 404 -2.67 -11.57 -1.43
CA GLU A 404 -2.56 -11.97 -2.83
C GLU A 404 -2.62 -10.77 -3.78
N MET A 405 -3.44 -9.76 -3.49
CA MET A 405 -3.41 -8.49 -4.22
C MET A 405 -2.05 -7.80 -4.12
N ALA A 406 -1.42 -7.78 -2.94
CA ALA A 406 -0.10 -7.19 -2.71
C ALA A 406 1.00 -7.94 -3.48
N ARG A 407 0.93 -9.28 -3.54
CA ARG A 407 1.82 -10.16 -4.32
C ARG A 407 1.67 -9.90 -5.83
N VAL A 408 0.44 -9.89 -6.34
CA VAL A 408 0.12 -9.69 -7.77
C VAL A 408 0.48 -8.30 -8.27
N THR A 409 0.27 -7.28 -7.44
CA THR A 409 0.49 -5.88 -7.86
C THR A 409 1.86 -5.33 -7.45
N GLY A 410 2.60 -6.04 -6.59
CA GLY A 410 3.94 -5.65 -6.18
C GLY A 410 3.98 -4.42 -5.27
N VAL A 411 2.90 -4.12 -4.55
CA VAL A 411 2.80 -3.01 -3.60
C VAL A 411 2.78 -3.51 -2.15
N PRO A 412 3.22 -2.71 -1.15
CA PRO A 412 3.05 -3.03 0.26
C PRO A 412 1.60 -3.29 0.67
N LEU A 413 1.38 -4.17 1.65
CA LEU A 413 0.04 -4.56 2.11
C LEU A 413 -0.78 -3.36 2.61
N ASN A 414 -0.16 -2.45 3.37
CA ASN A 414 -0.80 -1.24 3.89
C ASN A 414 -1.23 -0.25 2.80
N TYR A 415 -0.61 -0.28 1.61
CA TYR A 415 -1.01 0.59 0.49
C TYR A 415 -2.39 0.20 -0.06
N LEU A 416 -2.82 -1.05 0.12
CA LEU A 416 -4.13 -1.50 -0.35
C LEU A 416 -5.30 -0.85 0.39
N LEU A 417 -5.10 -0.43 1.64
CA LEU A 417 -6.11 0.29 2.43
C LEU A 417 -5.94 1.80 2.31
N SER A 418 -4.70 2.29 2.31
CA SER A 418 -4.40 3.74 2.36
C SER A 418 -4.31 4.42 0.99
N ARG A 419 -4.19 3.67 -0.11
CA ARG A 419 -3.98 4.22 -1.47
C ARG A 419 -5.02 3.68 -2.47
N GLY A 420 -5.19 4.43 -3.55
CA GLY A 420 -6.09 4.09 -4.66
C GLY A 420 -5.54 3.01 -5.60
N GLN A 421 -6.25 2.75 -6.70
CA GLN A 421 -5.84 1.71 -7.67
C GLN A 421 -4.59 2.10 -8.49
N GLN A 422 -4.32 3.40 -8.69
CA GLN A 422 -3.24 3.88 -9.56
C GLN A 422 -1.86 3.35 -9.14
N ILE A 423 -1.56 3.29 -7.83
CA ILE A 423 -0.23 2.87 -7.37
C ILE A 423 0.09 1.41 -7.72
N LYS A 424 -0.94 0.57 -7.83
CA LYS A 424 -0.82 -0.84 -8.22
C LYS A 424 -0.36 -0.97 -9.67
N VAL A 425 -1.02 -0.23 -10.57
CA VAL A 425 -0.68 -0.22 -12.00
C VAL A 425 0.70 0.41 -12.22
N VAL A 426 1.04 1.48 -11.50
CA VAL A 426 2.38 2.09 -11.54
C VAL A 426 3.46 1.09 -11.12
N SER A 427 3.27 0.33 -10.04
CA SER A 427 4.25 -0.69 -9.63
C SER A 427 4.45 -1.76 -10.70
N GLN A 428 3.37 -2.27 -11.29
CA GLN A 428 3.43 -3.25 -12.38
C GLN A 428 4.13 -2.70 -13.63
N LEU A 429 3.83 -1.44 -13.99
CA LEU A 429 4.44 -0.75 -15.13
C LEU A 429 5.95 -0.57 -14.92
N LEU A 430 6.38 -0.12 -13.75
CA LEU A 430 7.80 0.05 -13.43
C LEU A 430 8.58 -1.27 -13.51
N ARG A 431 7.99 -2.38 -13.03
CA ARG A 431 8.62 -3.70 -13.10
C ARG A 431 8.82 -4.16 -14.54
N GLN A 432 7.84 -3.98 -15.41
CA GLN A 432 7.98 -4.36 -16.81
C GLN A 432 8.89 -3.40 -17.58
N ALA A 433 8.80 -2.10 -17.31
CA ALA A 433 9.67 -1.10 -17.92
C ALA A 433 11.16 -1.39 -17.62
N MET A 434 11.47 -1.77 -16.39
CA MET A 434 12.84 -2.12 -15.98
C MET A 434 13.43 -3.28 -16.78
N LYS A 435 12.63 -4.28 -17.16
CA LYS A 435 13.08 -5.44 -17.96
C LYS A 435 13.42 -5.08 -19.41
N GLN A 436 12.95 -3.94 -19.89
CA GLN A 436 13.15 -3.47 -21.28
C GLN A 436 13.96 -2.17 -21.34
N ASP A 437 14.65 -1.81 -20.26
CA ASP A 437 15.45 -0.57 -20.18
C ASP A 437 14.65 0.72 -20.50
N LEU A 438 13.34 0.71 -20.19
CA LEU A 438 12.45 1.84 -20.35
C LEU A 438 12.35 2.66 -19.06
N VAL A 439 12.27 3.99 -19.19
CA VAL A 439 12.09 4.92 -18.07
C VAL A 439 10.77 5.67 -18.17
N MET A 440 10.09 5.82 -17.03
CA MET A 440 8.79 6.49 -16.97
C MET A 440 8.97 8.00 -16.80
N PRO A 441 8.46 8.85 -17.71
CA PRO A 441 8.55 10.30 -17.54
C PRO A 441 7.65 10.78 -16.40
N VAL A 442 7.99 11.94 -15.82
CA VAL A 442 7.08 12.65 -14.92
C VAL A 442 6.21 13.59 -15.75
N VAL A 443 4.96 13.21 -15.99
CA VAL A 443 3.98 14.03 -16.70
C VAL A 443 3.24 14.91 -15.69
N LYS A 444 3.07 16.20 -16.01
CA LYS A 444 2.22 17.08 -15.22
C LYS A 444 0.76 16.78 -15.57
N SER A 445 -0.03 16.45 -14.57
CA SER A 445 -1.47 16.28 -14.71
C SER A 445 -2.13 17.65 -14.76
N GLU A 446 -2.61 18.07 -15.93
CA GLU A 446 -3.53 19.20 -16.06
C GLU A 446 -4.92 18.62 -16.32
N GLY A 447 -5.95 19.20 -15.69
CA GLY A 447 -7.32 18.75 -15.89
C GLY A 447 -7.71 18.92 -17.35
N GLY A 448 -8.00 17.81 -18.03
CA GLY A 448 -8.45 17.80 -19.42
C GLY A 448 -9.97 17.81 -19.54
N GLU A 449 -10.46 17.93 -20.77
CA GLU A 449 -11.88 17.74 -21.08
C GLU A 449 -12.25 16.25 -20.99
N ASP A 450 -13.49 15.95 -20.58
CA ASP A 450 -13.98 14.56 -20.52
C ASP A 450 -14.07 13.98 -21.94
N TYR A 451 -13.95 12.66 -22.07
CA TYR A 451 -14.00 11.97 -23.36
C TYR A 451 -15.27 11.14 -23.51
N THR A 452 -15.67 10.88 -24.76
CA THR A 452 -16.85 10.05 -25.05
C THR A 452 -16.62 8.62 -24.57
N GLY A 453 -17.52 8.13 -23.70
CA GLY A 453 -17.49 6.77 -23.15
C GLY A 453 -18.29 5.75 -23.99
N ALA A 454 -18.72 4.67 -23.33
CA ALA A 454 -19.41 3.56 -23.98
C ALA A 454 -20.79 3.94 -24.56
N THR A 455 -21.14 3.31 -25.69
CA THR A 455 -22.50 3.38 -26.26
C THR A 455 -23.46 2.47 -25.50
N VAL A 456 -24.64 2.98 -25.16
CA VAL A 456 -25.76 2.20 -24.64
C VAL A 456 -26.82 2.08 -25.74
N ILE A 457 -27.15 0.85 -26.11
CA ILE A 457 -28.20 0.59 -27.11
C ILE A 457 -29.54 1.02 -26.53
N GLU A 458 -30.35 1.71 -27.33
CA GLU A 458 -31.69 2.15 -26.90
C GLU A 458 -32.55 0.92 -26.59
N PRO A 459 -33.06 0.77 -25.35
CA PRO A 459 -33.77 -0.43 -24.95
C PRO A 459 -35.17 -0.46 -25.58
N VAL A 460 -35.54 -1.60 -26.18
CA VAL A 460 -36.94 -1.87 -26.54
C VAL A 460 -37.70 -2.22 -25.26
N LYS A 461 -38.37 -1.23 -24.68
CA LYS A 461 -39.08 -1.35 -23.40
C LYS A 461 -40.29 -2.26 -23.56
N GLY A 462 -40.48 -3.18 -22.62
CA GLY A 462 -41.63 -4.07 -22.61
C GLY A 462 -41.50 -5.17 -21.56
N TYR A 463 -42.60 -5.89 -21.35
CA TYR A 463 -42.60 -7.16 -20.64
C TYR A 463 -42.37 -8.29 -21.65
N TYR A 464 -41.32 -9.06 -21.45
CA TYR A 464 -40.98 -10.17 -22.34
C TYR A 464 -41.33 -11.49 -21.65
N ALA A 465 -42.38 -12.17 -22.14
CA ALA A 465 -42.76 -13.50 -21.70
C ALA A 465 -41.94 -14.62 -22.36
N VAL A 466 -40.91 -14.26 -23.12
CA VAL A 466 -40.02 -15.18 -23.86
C VAL A 466 -38.60 -15.08 -23.29
N PRO A 467 -37.82 -16.17 -23.30
CA PRO A 467 -36.42 -16.12 -22.88
C PRO A 467 -35.60 -15.15 -23.73
N ILE A 468 -34.79 -14.31 -23.07
CA ILE A 468 -33.82 -13.42 -23.72
C ILE A 468 -32.41 -13.95 -23.43
N ALA A 469 -31.68 -14.31 -24.49
CA ALA A 469 -30.28 -14.69 -24.37
C ALA A 469 -29.41 -13.43 -24.15
N THR A 470 -28.57 -13.44 -23.11
CA THR A 470 -27.58 -12.39 -22.86
C THR A 470 -26.21 -12.87 -23.30
N LEU A 471 -25.57 -12.12 -24.19
CA LEU A 471 -24.22 -12.38 -24.69
C LEU A 471 -23.31 -11.23 -24.25
N ASP A 472 -22.19 -11.54 -23.61
CA ASP A 472 -21.22 -10.56 -23.13
C ASP A 472 -19.77 -10.90 -23.55
N PHE A 473 -18.94 -9.88 -23.72
CA PHE A 473 -17.51 -10.05 -23.96
C PHE A 473 -16.77 -10.28 -22.64
N SER A 474 -16.01 -11.37 -22.56
CA SER A 474 -15.12 -11.60 -21.42
C SER A 474 -13.93 -10.64 -21.46
N SER A 475 -13.85 -9.71 -20.49
CA SER A 475 -12.75 -8.75 -20.38
C SER A 475 -12.54 -7.90 -21.64
N LEU A 476 -13.60 -7.21 -22.08
CA LEU A 476 -13.65 -6.39 -23.30
C LEU A 476 -12.44 -5.43 -23.44
N TYR A 477 -12.27 -4.45 -22.56
CA TYR A 477 -11.19 -3.45 -22.71
C TYR A 477 -9.78 -4.04 -22.68
N PRO A 478 -9.42 -4.94 -21.73
CA PRO A 478 -8.16 -5.65 -21.82
C PRO A 478 -7.94 -6.35 -23.16
N SER A 479 -8.98 -6.97 -23.71
CA SER A 479 -8.90 -7.69 -24.99
C SER A 479 -8.66 -6.72 -26.17
N ILE A 480 -9.32 -5.56 -26.19
CA ILE A 480 -9.09 -4.50 -27.20
C ILE A 480 -7.64 -4.01 -27.12
N MET A 481 -7.17 -3.66 -25.92
CA MET A 481 -5.79 -3.17 -25.73
C MET A 481 -4.75 -4.17 -26.23
N MET A 482 -4.93 -5.46 -25.94
CA MET A 482 -4.03 -6.51 -26.41
C MET A 482 -4.12 -6.72 -27.93
N ALA A 483 -5.33 -6.84 -28.48
CA ALA A 483 -5.55 -7.13 -29.89
C ALA A 483 -5.01 -6.04 -30.82
N HIS A 484 -5.10 -4.78 -30.40
CA HIS A 484 -4.66 -3.62 -31.17
C HIS A 484 -3.31 -3.05 -30.69
N ASN A 485 -2.60 -3.75 -29.79
CA ASN A 485 -1.28 -3.35 -29.28
C ASN A 485 -1.25 -1.92 -28.69
N LEU A 486 -2.30 -1.52 -27.98
CA LEU A 486 -2.46 -0.17 -27.42
C LEU A 486 -1.60 -0.01 -26.16
N CYS A 487 -0.62 0.89 -26.22
CA CYS A 487 0.31 1.13 -25.11
C CYS A 487 0.99 2.49 -25.23
N TYR A 488 1.46 3.03 -24.11
CA TYR A 488 2.32 4.23 -24.07
C TYR A 488 3.50 4.12 -25.05
N THR A 489 4.17 2.97 -25.07
CA THR A 489 5.37 2.71 -25.88
C THR A 489 5.11 2.51 -27.36
N THR A 490 3.84 2.37 -27.77
CA THR A 490 3.45 2.08 -29.16
C THR A 490 2.71 3.24 -29.82
N LEU A 491 2.33 4.26 -29.04
CA LEU A 491 1.70 5.49 -29.53
C LEU A 491 2.66 6.27 -30.44
N LEU A 492 2.20 6.62 -31.64
CA LEU A 492 2.93 7.45 -32.59
C LEU A 492 2.48 8.92 -32.44
N GLN A 493 3.45 9.81 -32.22
CA GLN A 493 3.20 11.24 -32.30
C GLN A 493 3.15 11.70 -33.76
N SER A 494 2.47 12.80 -34.04
CA SER A 494 2.40 13.42 -35.37
C SER A 494 3.80 13.61 -35.97
N GLY A 495 3.99 13.18 -37.23
CA GLY A 495 5.28 13.24 -37.93
C GLY A 495 6.29 12.13 -37.56
N SER A 496 5.97 11.27 -36.59
CA SER A 496 6.89 10.20 -36.16
C SER A 496 6.98 9.06 -37.16
N ALA A 497 5.89 8.77 -37.89
CA ALA A 497 5.89 7.71 -38.89
C ALA A 497 6.92 8.00 -40.00
N GLU A 498 6.91 9.22 -40.53
CA GLU A 498 7.87 9.67 -41.55
C GLU A 498 9.29 9.74 -40.97
N LYS A 499 9.44 10.31 -39.77
CA LYS A 499 10.74 10.45 -39.09
C LYS A 499 11.46 9.12 -38.87
N TYR A 500 10.71 8.06 -38.60
CA TYR A 500 11.25 6.72 -38.35
C TYR A 500 11.13 5.78 -39.56
N GLY A 501 10.68 6.27 -40.72
CA GLY A 501 10.57 5.49 -41.94
C GLY A 501 9.60 4.30 -41.82
N LEU A 502 8.50 4.48 -41.09
CA LEU A 502 7.48 3.44 -40.92
C LEU A 502 6.56 3.39 -42.13
N ASN A 503 6.30 2.18 -42.62
CA ASN A 503 5.35 1.95 -43.70
C ASN A 503 3.91 1.96 -43.16
N PRO A 504 2.88 2.21 -44.01
CA PRO A 504 1.48 2.11 -43.59
C PRO A 504 1.08 0.73 -43.03
N GLU A 505 1.83 -0.32 -43.35
CA GLU A 505 1.62 -1.66 -42.80
C GLU A 505 2.18 -1.85 -41.39
N ASP A 506 3.04 -0.95 -40.91
CA ASP A 506 3.72 -1.03 -39.62
C ASP A 506 2.91 -0.47 -38.46
N PHE A 507 1.84 0.28 -38.75
CA PHE A 507 0.98 0.91 -37.75
C PHE A 507 -0.50 0.74 -38.10
N ILE A 508 -1.35 1.04 -37.12
CA ILE A 508 -2.79 1.10 -37.27
C ILE A 508 -3.26 2.51 -36.97
N LYS A 509 -4.43 2.87 -37.52
CA LYS A 509 -5.16 4.09 -37.17
C LYS A 509 -6.41 3.70 -36.40
N THR A 510 -6.64 4.35 -35.26
CA THR A 510 -7.80 4.10 -34.41
C THR A 510 -9.02 4.87 -34.93
N PRO A 511 -10.25 4.54 -34.47
CA PRO A 511 -11.45 5.30 -34.83
C PRO A 511 -11.37 6.80 -34.48
N THR A 512 -10.64 7.16 -33.41
CA THR A 512 -10.39 8.55 -33.00
C THR A 512 -9.31 9.24 -33.84
N GLY A 513 -8.54 8.50 -34.62
CA GLY A 513 -7.53 9.02 -35.53
C GLY A 513 -6.09 8.91 -35.03
N ASP A 514 -5.88 8.36 -33.83
CA ASP A 514 -4.57 8.11 -33.25
C ASP A 514 -3.86 6.96 -33.96
N HIS A 515 -2.52 6.98 -33.96
CA HIS A 515 -1.71 5.97 -34.62
C HIS A 515 -0.91 5.15 -33.61
N PHE A 516 -0.91 3.83 -33.77
CA PHE A 516 -0.17 2.90 -32.92
C PHE A 516 0.63 1.91 -33.77
N VAL A 517 1.90 1.69 -33.44
CA VAL A 517 2.70 0.66 -34.14
C VAL A 517 2.16 -0.74 -33.83
N LYS A 518 2.23 -1.63 -34.84
CA LYS A 518 1.84 -3.04 -34.69
C LYS A 518 2.87 -3.80 -33.84
N ALA A 519 2.44 -4.94 -33.31
CA ALA A 519 3.27 -5.81 -32.48
C ALA A 519 4.51 -6.35 -33.23
N SER A 520 4.45 -6.45 -34.56
CA SER A 520 5.60 -6.81 -35.43
C SER A 520 6.75 -5.82 -35.31
N VAL A 521 6.44 -4.53 -35.08
CA VAL A 521 7.43 -3.48 -34.86
C VAL A 521 7.83 -3.45 -33.40
N ARG A 522 6.88 -3.29 -32.48
CA ARG A 522 7.12 -3.29 -31.02
C ARG A 522 5.92 -3.87 -30.30
N LYS A 523 6.16 -4.85 -29.42
CA LYS A 523 5.16 -5.30 -28.46
C LYS A 523 5.03 -4.28 -27.32
N GLY A 524 3.80 -3.83 -27.05
CA GLY A 524 3.54 -2.86 -25.99
C GLY A 524 3.66 -3.45 -24.58
N LEU A 525 4.08 -2.61 -23.61
CA LEU A 525 4.14 -2.97 -22.19
C LEU A 525 2.77 -3.31 -21.59
N LEU A 526 1.72 -2.54 -21.90
CA LEU A 526 0.39 -2.77 -21.35
C LEU A 526 -0.21 -4.11 -21.83
N PRO A 527 -0.16 -4.46 -23.14
CA PRO A 527 -0.50 -5.80 -23.61
C PRO A 527 0.25 -6.91 -22.87
N GLU A 528 1.56 -6.77 -22.66
CA GLU A 528 2.35 -7.78 -21.95
C GLU A 528 1.94 -7.92 -20.46
N ILE A 529 1.66 -6.80 -19.78
CA ILE A 529 1.11 -6.82 -18.41
C ILE A 529 -0.23 -7.57 -18.38
N LEU A 530 -1.13 -7.26 -19.32
CA LEU A 530 -2.46 -7.86 -19.39
C LEU A 530 -2.40 -9.35 -19.71
N GLU A 531 -1.57 -9.77 -20.67
CA GLU A 531 -1.32 -11.17 -21.00
C GLU A 531 -0.81 -11.94 -19.77
N ASN A 532 0.16 -11.38 -19.05
CA ASN A 532 0.71 -11.98 -17.85
C ASN A 532 -0.34 -12.12 -16.74
N LEU A 533 -1.15 -11.09 -16.50
CA LEU A 533 -2.24 -11.12 -15.50
C LEU A 533 -3.32 -12.16 -15.86
N LEU A 534 -3.75 -12.20 -17.12
CA LEU A 534 -4.78 -13.13 -17.59
C LEU A 534 -4.28 -14.58 -17.61
N SER A 535 -3.04 -14.80 -18.05
CA SER A 535 -2.38 -16.11 -18.02
C SER A 535 -2.21 -16.62 -16.59
N ALA A 536 -1.72 -15.78 -15.68
CA ALA A 536 -1.63 -16.12 -14.26
C ALA A 536 -3.01 -16.41 -13.66
N ARG A 537 -4.06 -15.68 -14.06
CA ARG A 537 -5.42 -15.92 -13.59
C ARG A 537 -5.95 -17.27 -14.07
N LYS A 538 -5.67 -17.64 -15.31
CA LYS A 538 -6.03 -18.95 -15.87
C LYS A 538 -5.33 -20.09 -15.13
N ARG A 539 -4.04 -19.94 -14.79
CA ARG A 539 -3.29 -20.91 -13.96
C ARG A 539 -3.90 -21.03 -12.57
N ALA A 540 -4.11 -19.92 -11.86
CA ALA A 540 -4.71 -19.91 -10.53
C ALA A 540 -6.10 -20.58 -10.50
N LYS A 541 -6.95 -20.33 -11.50
CA LYS A 541 -8.25 -21.03 -11.63
C LYS A 541 -8.11 -22.52 -11.91
N THR A 542 -7.06 -22.94 -12.61
CA THR A 542 -6.81 -24.35 -12.92
C THR A 542 -6.31 -25.09 -11.69
N GLU A 543 -5.41 -24.48 -10.93
CA GLU A 543 -4.92 -25.00 -9.65
C GLU A 543 -6.06 -25.07 -8.63
N LEU A 544 -6.89 -24.03 -8.53
CA LEU A 544 -8.04 -24.00 -7.63
C LEU A 544 -9.01 -25.17 -7.85
N LYS A 545 -9.19 -25.62 -9.10
CA LYS A 545 -10.05 -26.76 -9.43
C LYS A 545 -9.48 -28.11 -8.96
N LYS A 546 -8.17 -28.21 -8.78
CA LYS A 546 -7.47 -29.45 -8.39
C LYS A 546 -7.15 -29.50 -6.89
N GLU A 547 -7.03 -28.34 -6.25
CA GLU A 547 -6.66 -28.23 -4.85
C GLU A 547 -7.78 -28.77 -3.94
N THR A 548 -7.40 -29.51 -2.91
CA THR A 548 -8.30 -30.13 -1.93
C THR A 548 -8.18 -29.51 -0.54
N ASP A 549 -7.03 -28.90 -0.23
CA ASP A 549 -6.82 -28.23 1.05
C ASP A 549 -7.67 -26.94 1.14
N PRO A 550 -8.60 -26.84 2.11
CA PRO A 550 -9.50 -25.69 2.18
C PRO A 550 -8.78 -24.35 2.35
N PHE A 551 -7.64 -24.31 3.05
CA PHE A 551 -6.90 -23.07 3.24
C PHE A 551 -6.23 -22.63 1.93
N LYS A 552 -5.57 -23.53 1.22
CA LYS A 552 -4.98 -23.25 -0.09
C LYS A 552 -6.02 -22.88 -1.14
N GLN A 553 -7.21 -23.48 -1.12
CA GLN A 553 -8.32 -23.07 -2.00
C GLN A 553 -8.67 -21.59 -1.79
N LYS A 554 -8.77 -21.13 -0.53
CA LYS A 554 -9.01 -19.71 -0.23
C LYS A 554 -7.90 -18.80 -0.76
N VAL A 555 -6.63 -19.22 -0.63
CA VAL A 555 -5.48 -18.48 -1.19
C VAL A 555 -5.56 -18.37 -2.71
N LEU A 556 -5.86 -19.48 -3.40
CA LEU A 556 -5.97 -19.51 -4.86
C LEU A 556 -7.16 -18.71 -5.38
N ASP A 557 -8.29 -18.72 -4.67
CA ASP A 557 -9.44 -17.89 -5.02
C ASP A 557 -9.16 -16.38 -4.83
N GLY A 558 -8.52 -16.02 -3.72
CA GLY A 558 -8.04 -14.65 -3.50
C GLY A 558 -7.09 -14.19 -4.60
N ARG A 559 -6.18 -15.05 -5.03
CA ARG A 559 -5.24 -14.80 -6.15
C ARG A 559 -5.97 -14.56 -7.47
N GLN A 560 -6.94 -15.41 -7.85
CA GLN A 560 -7.64 -15.22 -9.13
C GLN A 560 -8.50 -13.94 -9.15
N LEU A 561 -9.09 -13.58 -8.00
CA LEU A 561 -9.86 -12.35 -7.86
C LEU A 561 -8.95 -11.12 -7.97
N ALA A 562 -7.80 -11.16 -7.30
CA ALA A 562 -6.81 -10.09 -7.38
C ALA A 562 -6.36 -9.83 -8.82
N LEU A 563 -6.01 -10.90 -9.55
CA LEU A 563 -5.61 -10.83 -10.96
C LEU A 563 -6.71 -10.24 -11.86
N LYS A 564 -7.98 -10.60 -11.61
CA LYS A 564 -9.14 -10.03 -12.34
C LYS A 564 -9.24 -8.52 -12.12
N ILE A 565 -9.19 -8.07 -10.87
CA ILE A 565 -9.33 -6.65 -10.50
C ILE A 565 -8.17 -5.84 -11.06
N SER A 566 -6.94 -6.35 -10.97
CA SER A 566 -5.75 -5.71 -11.53
C SER A 566 -5.86 -5.52 -13.04
N ALA A 567 -6.24 -6.56 -13.79
CA ALA A 567 -6.38 -6.48 -15.25
C ALA A 567 -7.38 -5.39 -15.68
N ASN A 568 -8.53 -5.30 -15.00
CA ASN A 568 -9.52 -4.26 -15.29
C ASN A 568 -9.05 -2.84 -14.92
N SER A 569 -8.15 -2.72 -13.94
CA SER A 569 -7.65 -1.43 -13.47
C SER A 569 -6.61 -0.81 -14.41
N VAL A 570 -5.95 -1.60 -15.26
CA VAL A 570 -4.95 -1.12 -16.23
C VAL A 570 -5.57 -0.13 -17.22
N TYR A 571 -6.74 -0.45 -17.77
CA TYR A 571 -7.46 0.45 -18.68
C TYR A 571 -7.87 1.76 -17.97
N GLY A 572 -8.48 1.66 -16.80
CA GLY A 572 -8.91 2.86 -16.05
C GLY A 572 -7.75 3.76 -15.63
N PHE A 573 -6.52 3.24 -15.57
CA PHE A 573 -5.32 4.02 -15.28
C PHE A 573 -4.93 4.96 -16.42
N THR A 574 -5.05 4.53 -17.68
CA THR A 574 -4.68 5.36 -18.85
C THR A 574 -5.60 6.58 -18.98
N GLY A 575 -6.89 6.41 -18.64
CA GLY A 575 -7.91 7.46 -18.75
C GLY A 575 -8.00 8.39 -17.53
N ALA A 576 -7.19 8.16 -16.49
CA ALA A 576 -7.23 8.95 -15.27
C ALA A 576 -6.42 10.25 -15.44
N GLN A 577 -7.10 11.32 -15.90
CA GLN A 577 -6.51 12.64 -16.12
C GLN A 577 -5.79 13.20 -14.88
N VAL A 578 -6.39 13.03 -13.70
CA VAL A 578 -5.74 13.28 -12.41
C VAL A 578 -5.01 12.01 -11.97
N GLY A 579 -3.80 11.82 -12.50
CA GLY A 579 -3.01 10.61 -12.29
C GLY A 579 -1.55 10.76 -12.68
N LYS A 580 -0.74 9.75 -12.36
CA LYS A 580 0.72 9.81 -12.57
C LYS A 580 1.15 9.74 -14.06
N LEU A 581 0.33 9.17 -14.93
CA LEU A 581 0.66 8.96 -16.35
C LEU A 581 -0.61 8.87 -17.23
N PRO A 582 -1.41 9.95 -17.35
CA PRO A 582 -2.57 9.94 -18.23
C PRO A 582 -2.16 9.79 -19.71
N CYS A 583 -2.96 9.06 -20.49
CA CYS A 583 -2.87 8.97 -21.95
C CYS A 583 -4.28 8.71 -22.49
N LEU A 584 -4.94 9.79 -22.89
CA LEU A 584 -6.34 9.76 -23.33
C LEU A 584 -6.48 9.10 -24.70
N GLU A 585 -5.44 9.16 -25.52
CA GLU A 585 -5.34 8.53 -26.84
C GLU A 585 -5.49 7.00 -26.76
N ILE A 586 -5.13 6.38 -25.62
CA ILE A 586 -5.41 4.95 -25.40
C ILE A 586 -6.85 4.74 -24.95
N SER A 587 -7.35 5.61 -24.06
CA SER A 587 -8.66 5.45 -23.44
C SER A 587 -9.83 5.75 -24.36
N GLN A 588 -9.67 6.67 -25.32
CA GLN A 588 -10.68 7.03 -26.31
C GLN A 588 -10.93 5.93 -27.36
N VAL A 589 -9.99 5.00 -27.50
CA VAL A 589 -10.01 3.93 -28.50
C VAL A 589 -10.74 2.69 -27.99
N SER A 590 -10.79 2.51 -26.67
CA SER A 590 -11.34 1.33 -26.00
C SER A 590 -12.72 1.65 -25.46
#